data_AF-A0AAU5IYQ9-F1
#
_entry.id   AF-A0AAU5IYQ9-F1
#
_cell.length_a   1.000
_cell.length_b   1.000
_cell.length_c   1.000
_cell.angle_alpha   90.00
_cell.angle_beta   90.00
_cell.angle_gamma   90.00
#
_symmetry.space_group_name_H-M   'P 1'
#
loop_
_entity.id
_entity.type
_entity.pdbx_description
1 polymer ?
#
loop_
_entity_poly.entity_id
_entity_poly.type
_entity_poly.pdbx_seq_one_letter_code
_entity_poly.pdbx_strand_id
1 'polypeptide(L)'
;MSQVLDTTGIRPPLHRRLAAYPAVAAARLLAHLPPKRLQAVLRAARHGAEAADYPTALQARQDVTAVSTLCSGRYCLQRSLATALLCRLNGTWPTWCTGVRTPPFAAHAWVEADGRRVGEPEDAATYRTMLTVPPRTRTPAAPR
;
A
#
# COMPACT_ATOMS: atom_id res chain seq x y z
N MET A 1 -0.23 26.52 -3.83
CA MET A 1 0.06 25.16 -3.33
C MET A 1 -0.60 24.17 -4.26
N SER A 2 0.11 23.79 -5.31
CA SER A 2 -0.42 23.03 -6.44
C SER A 2 -0.60 21.57 -6.05
N GLN A 3 -1.83 21.17 -5.73
CA GLN A 3 -2.23 19.77 -5.85
C GLN A 3 -2.47 19.51 -7.34
N VAL A 4 -1.45 19.02 -8.03
CA VAL A 4 -1.65 18.40 -9.34
C VAL A 4 -2.42 17.12 -9.09
N LEU A 5 -3.75 17.23 -9.19
CA LEU A 5 -4.66 16.13 -9.39
C LEU A 5 -4.41 15.57 -10.79
N ASP A 6 -3.34 14.81 -10.98
CA ASP A 6 -3.23 13.88 -12.11
C ASP A 6 -4.15 12.69 -11.85
N THR A 7 -5.44 12.97 -11.86
CA THR A 7 -6.48 11.96 -12.04
C THR A 7 -6.72 11.86 -13.55
N THR A 8 -5.82 11.21 -14.27
CA THR A 8 -6.21 10.54 -15.52
C THR A 8 -7.18 9.43 -15.11
N GLY A 9 -8.47 9.79 -15.02
CA GLY A 9 -9.58 8.95 -14.60
C GLY A 9 -9.89 7.86 -15.62
N ILE A 10 -8.95 6.95 -15.86
CA ILE A 10 -9.26 5.68 -16.52
C ILE A 10 -10.03 4.88 -15.47
N ARG A 11 -11.35 4.81 -15.64
CA ARG A 11 -12.20 3.94 -14.82
C ARG A 11 -11.67 2.51 -14.95
N PRO A 12 -11.23 1.87 -13.86
CA PRO A 12 -10.70 0.52 -13.97
C PRO A 12 -11.78 -0.42 -14.51
N PRO A 13 -11.41 -1.44 -15.30
CA PRO A 13 -12.36 -2.43 -15.79
C PRO A 13 -13.07 -3.12 -14.61
N LEU A 14 -14.32 -3.54 -14.83
CA LEU A 14 -15.23 -3.98 -13.76
C LEU A 14 -14.61 -5.04 -12.83
N HIS A 15 -13.85 -5.99 -13.37
CA HIS A 15 -13.17 -7.03 -12.58
C HIS A 15 -12.18 -6.45 -11.56
N ARG A 16 -11.42 -5.40 -11.90
CA ARG A 16 -10.50 -4.73 -10.98
C ARG A 16 -11.24 -3.94 -9.91
N ARG A 17 -12.35 -3.31 -10.28
CA ARG A 17 -13.23 -2.61 -9.31
C ARG A 17 -13.81 -3.58 -8.29
N LEU A 18 -14.26 -4.75 -8.75
CA LEU A 18 -14.80 -5.80 -7.89
C LEU A 18 -13.76 -6.33 -6.91
N ALA A 19 -12.48 -6.42 -7.29
CA ALA A 19 -11.40 -6.78 -6.38
C ALA A 19 -10.98 -5.63 -5.45
N ALA A 20 -11.08 -4.38 -5.88
CA ALA A 20 -10.72 -3.21 -5.09
C ALA A 20 -11.69 -2.93 -3.93
N TYR A 21 -13.00 -3.16 -4.12
CA TYR A 21 -13.99 -2.98 -3.05
C TYR A 21 -13.72 -3.81 -1.78
N PRO A 22 -13.52 -5.15 -1.84
CA PRO A 22 -13.22 -5.95 -0.66
C PRO A 22 -11.87 -5.55 -0.04
N ALA A 23 -10.88 -5.16 -0.85
CA ALA A 23 -9.61 -4.65 -0.34
C ALA A 23 -9.79 -3.35 0.47
N VAL A 24 -10.60 -2.42 -0.01
CA VAL A 24 -10.93 -1.18 0.72
C VAL A 24 -11.75 -1.47 1.99
N ALA A 25 -12.73 -2.38 1.92
CA ALA A 25 -13.53 -2.77 3.08
C ALA A 25 -12.66 -3.41 4.16
N ALA A 26 -11.80 -4.36 3.79
CA ALA A 26 -10.85 -4.99 4.70
C ALA A 26 -9.88 -3.95 5.28
N ALA A 27 -9.33 -3.05 4.47
CA ALA A 27 -8.43 -1.99 4.93
C ALA A 27 -9.08 -1.08 5.99
N ARG A 28 -10.38 -0.76 5.84
CA ARG A 28 -11.12 0.01 6.86
C ARG A 28 -11.17 -0.73 8.18
N LEU A 29 -11.53 -2.02 8.17
CA LEU A 29 -11.58 -2.83 9.38
C LEU A 29 -10.20 -2.96 10.03
N LEU A 30 -9.16 -3.20 9.23
CA LEU A 30 -7.79 -3.33 9.71
C LEU A 30 -7.23 -2.02 10.29
N ALA A 31 -7.64 -0.86 9.77
CA ALA A 31 -7.19 0.44 10.27
C ALA A 31 -7.63 0.72 11.72
N HIS A 32 -8.66 0.03 12.21
CA HIS A 32 -9.12 0.13 13.59
C HIS A 32 -8.43 -0.87 14.55
N LEU A 33 -7.59 -1.77 14.04
CA LEU A 33 -6.87 -2.72 14.87
C LEU A 33 -5.69 -2.06 15.58
N PRO A 34 -5.33 -2.52 16.79
CA PRO A 34 -4.11 -2.08 17.45
C PRO A 34 -2.88 -2.48 16.61
N PRO A 35 -1.78 -1.70 16.63
CA PRO A 35 -0.63 -1.89 15.74
C PRO A 35 -0.06 -3.32 15.74
N LYS A 36 -0.01 -3.97 16.92
CA LYS A 36 0.46 -5.36 17.05
C LYS A 36 -0.40 -6.36 16.26
N ARG A 37 -1.73 -6.21 16.31
CA ARG A 37 -2.66 -7.08 15.59
C ARG A 37 -2.63 -6.78 14.10
N LEU A 38 -2.59 -5.50 13.73
CA LEU A 38 -2.43 -5.08 12.34
C LEU A 38 -1.18 -5.72 11.72
N GLN A 39 -0.04 -5.61 12.40
CA GLN A 39 1.22 -6.18 11.93
C GLN A 39 1.15 -7.70 11.82
N ALA A 40 0.53 -8.39 12.78
CA ALA A 40 0.34 -9.84 12.72
C ALA A 40 -0.50 -10.26 11.50
N VAL A 41 -1.62 -9.56 11.26
CA VAL A 41 -2.49 -9.82 10.10
C VAL A 41 -1.76 -9.57 8.79
N LEU A 42 -1.05 -8.44 8.65
CA LEU A 42 -0.29 -8.15 7.42
C LEU A 42 0.84 -9.14 7.19
N ARG A 43 1.53 -9.55 8.26
CA ARG A 43 2.57 -10.59 8.19
C ARG A 43 2.01 -11.93 7.77
N ALA A 44 0.79 -12.29 8.16
CA ALA A 44 0.10 -13.49 7.70
C ALA A 44 -0.36 -13.34 6.25
N ALA A 45 -0.94 -12.19 5.90
CA ALA A 45 -1.46 -11.89 4.57
C ALA A 45 -0.37 -11.98 3.49
N ARG A 46 0.87 -11.51 3.77
CA ARG A 46 1.97 -11.60 2.80
C ARG A 46 2.43 -13.02 2.43
N HIS A 47 1.99 -14.06 3.14
CA HIS A 47 2.42 -15.43 2.83
C HIS A 47 1.91 -15.88 1.46
N GLY A 48 2.81 -16.48 0.68
CA GLY A 48 2.52 -17.06 -0.63
C GLY A 48 2.43 -16.04 -1.77
N ALA A 49 2.78 -14.78 -1.53
CA ALA A 49 2.81 -13.74 -2.56
C ALA A 49 4.26 -13.42 -2.98
N GLU A 50 4.45 -13.17 -4.28
CA GLU A 50 5.71 -12.69 -4.82
C GLU A 50 5.94 -11.21 -4.49
N ALA A 51 7.17 -10.72 -4.60
CA ALA A 51 7.43 -9.29 -4.48
C ALA A 51 6.71 -8.52 -5.60
N ALA A 52 5.97 -7.47 -5.25
CA ALA A 52 5.35 -6.59 -6.23
C ALA A 52 6.40 -5.66 -6.87
N ASP A 53 6.31 -5.50 -8.19
CA ASP A 53 7.03 -4.44 -8.90
C ASP A 53 6.30 -3.09 -8.76
N TYR A 54 7.00 -2.01 -9.08
CA TYR A 54 6.49 -0.66 -8.97
C TYR A 54 5.22 -0.41 -9.81
N PRO A 55 5.16 -0.82 -11.11
CA PRO A 55 3.96 -0.62 -11.92
C PRO A 55 2.72 -1.33 -11.37
N THR A 56 2.86 -2.57 -10.89
CA THR A 56 1.73 -3.33 -10.31
C THR A 56 1.22 -2.65 -9.04
N ALA A 57 2.12 -2.25 -8.15
CA ALA A 57 1.74 -1.57 -6.93
C ALA A 57 1.09 -0.20 -7.20
N LEU A 58 1.59 0.54 -8.21
CA LEU A 58 1.01 1.82 -8.62
C LEU A 58 -0.39 1.65 -9.21
N GLN A 59 -0.60 0.66 -10.08
CA GLN A 59 -1.91 0.35 -10.63
C GLN A 59 -2.89 -0.02 -9.52
N ALA A 60 -2.48 -0.87 -8.56
CA ALA A 60 -3.32 -1.22 -7.42
C ALA A 60 -3.69 0.01 -6.57
N ARG A 61 -2.76 0.95 -6.36
CA ARG A 61 -3.04 2.23 -5.70
C ARG A 61 -4.09 3.03 -6.47
N GLN A 62 -3.91 3.17 -7.78
CA GLN A 62 -4.83 3.92 -8.64
C GLN A 62 -6.24 3.31 -8.61
N ASP A 63 -6.35 1.98 -8.71
CA ASP A 63 -7.62 1.25 -8.64
C ASP A 63 -8.34 1.49 -7.31
N VAL A 64 -7.60 1.44 -6.19
CA VAL A 64 -8.11 1.76 -4.84
C VAL A 64 -8.61 3.20 -4.75
N THR A 65 -7.83 4.17 -5.26
CA THR A 65 -8.23 5.58 -5.23
C THR A 65 -9.41 5.88 -6.15
N ALA A 66 -9.57 5.13 -7.24
CA ALA A 66 -10.69 5.27 -8.17
C ALA A 66 -12.02 4.78 -7.58
N VAL A 67 -11.99 3.81 -6.67
CA VAL A 67 -13.21 3.26 -6.04
C VAL A 67 -13.52 3.82 -4.65
N SER A 68 -12.63 4.64 -4.07
CA SER A 68 -12.84 5.21 -2.73
C SER A 68 -12.31 6.63 -2.58
N THR A 69 -13.24 7.57 -2.33
CA THR A 69 -12.96 8.98 -2.04
C THR A 69 -12.13 9.19 -0.76
N LEU A 70 -12.30 8.33 0.24
CA LEU A 70 -11.45 8.34 1.44
C LEU A 70 -10.01 8.01 1.09
N CYS A 71 -9.81 6.96 0.29
CA CYS A 71 -8.49 6.53 -0.13
C CYS A 71 -7.85 7.52 -1.11
N SER A 72 -8.61 8.29 -1.90
CA SER A 72 -8.05 9.38 -2.73
C SER A 72 -7.66 10.62 -1.91
N GLY A 73 -8.16 10.77 -0.69
CA GLY A 73 -7.91 11.90 0.19
C GLY A 73 -6.86 11.64 1.29
N ARG A 74 -7.18 12.10 2.51
CA ARG A 74 -6.26 12.18 3.66
C ARG A 74 -5.98 10.85 4.37
N TYR A 75 -6.70 9.78 4.02
CA TYR A 75 -6.64 8.50 4.73
C TYR A 75 -5.50 7.61 4.21
N CYS A 76 -4.25 8.02 4.48
CA CYS A 76 -3.05 7.32 3.99
C CYS A 76 -2.92 5.88 4.52
N LEU A 77 -3.33 5.63 5.77
CA LEU A 77 -3.32 4.29 6.35
C LEU A 77 -4.25 3.34 5.59
N GLN A 78 -5.50 3.75 5.39
CA GLN A 78 -6.49 2.95 4.67
C GLN A 78 -6.07 2.76 3.21
N ARG A 79 -5.57 3.82 2.55
CA ARG A 79 -5.07 3.72 1.17
C ARG A 79 -3.93 2.71 1.06
N SER A 80 -2.88 2.84 1.87
CA SER A 80 -1.72 1.94 1.82
C SER A 80 -2.10 0.49 2.16
N LEU A 81 -2.99 0.26 3.12
CA LEU A 81 -3.51 -1.07 3.45
C LEU A 81 -4.31 -1.66 2.28
N ALA A 82 -5.23 -0.88 1.70
CA ALA A 82 -6.04 -1.34 0.58
C ALA A 82 -5.16 -1.66 -0.64
N THR A 83 -4.14 -0.86 -0.92
CA THR A 83 -3.17 -1.14 -1.99
C THR A 83 -2.42 -2.44 -1.74
N ALA A 84 -1.90 -2.67 -0.53
CA ALA A 84 -1.20 -3.91 -0.18
C ALA A 84 -2.11 -5.15 -0.29
N LEU A 85 -3.35 -5.05 0.18
CA LEU A 85 -4.34 -6.13 0.08
C LEU A 85 -4.77 -6.39 -1.36
N LEU A 86 -4.94 -5.36 -2.18
CA LEU A 86 -5.26 -5.55 -3.60
C LEU A 86 -4.10 -6.21 -4.35
N CYS A 87 -2.86 -5.83 -4.08
CA CYS A 87 -1.69 -6.55 -4.60
C CYS A 87 -1.74 -8.02 -4.17
N ARG A 88 -2.09 -8.29 -2.90
CA ARG A 88 -2.19 -9.65 -2.38
C ARG A 88 -3.22 -10.51 -3.10
N LEU A 89 -4.35 -9.93 -3.48
CA LEU A 89 -5.37 -10.61 -4.28
C LEU A 89 -4.84 -10.95 -5.69
N ASN A 90 -3.90 -10.16 -6.20
CA ASN A 90 -3.21 -10.39 -7.48
C ASN A 90 -1.94 -11.27 -7.35
N GLY A 91 -1.70 -11.88 -6.18
CA GLY A 91 -0.56 -12.77 -5.97
C GLY A 91 0.78 -12.09 -5.69
N THR A 92 0.80 -10.76 -5.55
CA THR A 92 2.00 -9.98 -5.23
C THR A 92 1.88 -9.28 -3.88
N TRP A 93 2.99 -8.86 -3.31
CA TRP A 93 3.02 -8.11 -2.06
C TRP A 93 4.02 -6.96 -2.19
N PRO A 94 3.62 -5.70 -1.98
CA PRO A 94 4.56 -4.60 -1.83
C PRO A 94 5.06 -4.55 -0.39
N THR A 95 6.19 -3.90 -0.14
CA THR A 95 6.61 -3.60 1.23
C THR A 95 5.67 -2.56 1.83
N TRP A 96 4.79 -2.97 2.73
CA TRP A 96 3.92 -2.02 3.43
C TRP A 96 4.68 -1.32 4.56
N CYS A 97 4.59 0.00 4.64
CA CYS A 97 5.34 0.83 5.57
C CYS A 97 4.46 1.85 6.31
N THR A 98 4.84 2.17 7.54
CA THR A 98 4.44 3.41 8.22
C THR A 98 5.66 4.14 8.75
N GLY A 99 5.53 5.45 8.92
CA GLY A 99 6.61 6.28 9.42
C GLY A 99 6.12 7.60 9.99
N VAL A 100 7.04 8.32 10.60
CA VAL A 100 6.81 9.64 11.19
C VAL A 100 7.89 10.60 10.75
N ARG A 101 7.56 11.88 10.66
CA ARG A 101 8.53 12.98 10.59
C ARG A 101 8.38 13.86 11.83
N THR A 102 9.43 14.58 12.23
CA THR A 102 9.49 15.27 13.53
C THR A 102 9.07 16.76 13.47
N PRO A 103 9.57 17.64 12.59
CA PRO A 103 8.98 18.98 12.39
C PRO A 103 8.51 19.23 10.95
N PRO A 104 7.21 19.54 10.72
CA PRO A 104 6.09 19.39 11.65
C PRO A 104 5.76 17.91 11.87
N PHE A 105 5.43 17.52 13.11
CA PHE A 105 5.14 16.12 13.42
C PHE A 105 3.97 15.61 12.59
N ALA A 106 4.21 14.55 11.81
CA ALA A 106 3.18 13.89 11.03
C ALA A 106 3.47 12.41 10.94
N ALA A 107 2.41 11.60 11.04
CA ALA A 107 2.45 10.18 10.74
C ALA A 107 1.96 9.94 9.32
N HIS A 108 2.58 8.98 8.64
CA HIS A 108 2.22 8.60 7.28
C HIS A 108 2.35 7.10 7.07
N ALA A 109 1.61 6.59 6.09
CA ALA A 109 1.63 5.19 5.70
C ALA A 109 1.64 5.09 4.17
N TRP A 110 2.49 4.22 3.65
CA TRP A 110 2.72 4.05 2.22
C TRP A 110 3.08 2.59 1.90
N VAL A 111 3.20 2.29 0.60
CA VAL A 111 3.76 1.02 0.13
C VAL A 111 5.00 1.31 -0.70
N GLU A 112 5.96 0.39 -0.66
CA GLU A 112 7.19 0.44 -1.45
C GLU A 112 7.27 -0.79 -2.35
N ALA A 113 7.74 -0.57 -3.57
CA ALA A 113 8.02 -1.60 -4.55
C ALA A 113 9.26 -1.17 -5.35
N ASP A 114 10.13 -2.13 -5.69
CA ASP A 114 11.43 -1.86 -6.32
C ASP A 114 12.27 -0.78 -5.58
N GLY A 115 12.21 -0.76 -4.25
CA GLY A 115 12.92 0.21 -3.42
C GLY A 115 12.38 1.65 -3.49
N ARG A 116 11.19 1.86 -4.07
CA ARG A 116 10.59 3.19 -4.28
C ARG A 116 9.23 3.28 -3.60
N ARG A 117 8.95 4.44 -2.98
CA ARG A 117 7.62 4.76 -2.44
C ARG A 117 6.63 4.93 -3.60
N VAL A 118 5.56 4.16 -3.60
CA VAL A 118 4.64 4.05 -4.74
C VAL A 118 3.65 5.22 -4.75
N GLY A 119 3.74 6.10 -5.73
CA GLY A 119 2.78 7.20 -5.92
C GLY A 119 2.75 8.22 -4.78
N GLU A 120 3.83 8.31 -4.01
CA GLU A 120 4.01 9.30 -2.94
C GLU A 120 4.79 10.51 -3.47
N PRO A 121 4.47 11.73 -2.99
CA PRO A 121 5.22 12.94 -3.33
C PRO A 121 6.66 12.90 -2.81
N GLU A 122 7.54 13.74 -3.36
CA GLU A 122 8.97 13.77 -2.99
C GLU A 122 9.21 14.08 -1.50
N ASP A 123 8.34 14.89 -0.87
CA ASP A 123 8.42 15.21 0.56
C ASP A 123 8.18 13.99 1.46
N ALA A 124 7.67 12.88 0.91
CA ALA A 124 7.58 11.60 1.61
C ALA A 124 8.97 11.05 2.01
N ALA A 125 10.05 11.53 1.39
CA ALA A 125 11.43 11.24 1.80
C ALA A 125 11.75 11.66 3.24
N THR A 126 11.05 12.66 3.77
CA THR A 126 11.26 13.18 5.13
C THR A 126 10.73 12.27 6.24
N TYR A 127 9.90 11.27 5.90
CA TYR A 127 9.36 10.34 6.88
C TYR A 127 10.36 9.22 7.20
N ARG A 128 10.64 9.05 8.49
CA ARG A 128 11.41 7.92 9.01
C ARG A 128 10.50 6.72 9.21
N THR A 129 10.83 5.60 8.55
CA THR A 129 10.08 4.35 8.66
C THR A 129 10.13 3.81 10.09
N MET A 130 8.95 3.54 10.66
CA MET A 130 8.75 3.00 12.01
C MET A 130 8.33 1.53 11.98
N LEU A 131 7.49 1.16 11.02
CA LEU A 131 6.99 -0.20 10.86
C LEU A 131 7.06 -0.58 9.39
N THR A 132 7.53 -1.79 9.11
CA THR A 132 7.53 -2.36 7.76
C THR A 132 7.09 -3.82 7.78
N VAL A 133 6.42 -4.23 6.71
CA VAL A 133 6.03 -5.60 6.40
C VAL A 133 6.45 -5.89 4.95
N PRO A 134 7.72 -6.30 4.72
CA PRO A 134 8.22 -6.59 3.38
C PRO A 134 7.65 -7.91 2.84
N PRO A 135 7.78 -8.19 1.53
CA PRO A 135 7.55 -9.53 0.99
C PRO A 135 8.42 -10.56 1.71
N ARG A 136 8.03 -11.84 1.69
CA ARG A 136 8.97 -12.88 2.09
C ARG A 136 9.95 -13.01 0.94
N THR A 137 11.20 -12.60 1.14
CA THR A 137 12.27 -13.01 0.23
C THR A 137 12.24 -14.52 0.16
N ARG A 138 11.96 -15.06 -1.02
CA ARG A 138 12.29 -16.44 -1.30
C ARG A 138 13.81 -16.45 -1.32
N THR A 139 14.47 -16.94 -0.28
CA THR A 139 15.91 -17.18 -0.32
C THR A 139 16.18 -17.98 -1.60
N PRO A 140 16.95 -17.45 -2.57
CA PRO A 140 17.39 -18.28 -3.67
C PRO A 140 18.16 -19.43 -3.04
N ALA A 141 17.81 -20.68 -3.37
CA ALA A 141 18.64 -21.81 -2.99
C ALA A 141 20.07 -21.48 -3.45
N ALA A 142 21.03 -21.55 -2.53
CA ALA A 142 22.42 -21.26 -2.85
C ALA A 142 22.85 -22.10 -4.07
N PRO A 143 23.59 -21.53 -5.04
CA PRO A 143 24.15 -22.33 -6.12
C PRO A 143 25.04 -23.41 -5.48
N ARG A 144 24.77 -24.67 -5.84
CA ARG A 144 25.62 -25.82 -5.49
C ARG A 144 26.87 -25.83 -6.35
#